data_AF-A0A6J0J7V6-F1
#
_entry.id   AF-A0A6J0J7V6-F1
#
_cell.length_a   1.000
_cell.length_b   1.000
_cell.length_c   1.000
_cell.angle_alpha   90.00
_cell.angle_beta   90.00
_cell.angle_gamma   90.00
#
_symmetry.space_group_name_H-M   'P 1'
#
loop_
_entity.id
_entity.type
_entity.pdbx_description
1 polymer ?
#
loop_
_entity_poly.entity_id
_entity_poly.type
_entity_poly.pdbx_seq_one_letter_code
_entity_poly.pdbx_strand_id
1 'polypeptide(L)'
;MGVLVWARGPAGCGVLVWGLGFSFGVPQGVDSLVLESVMFAILAERALGPRLYGVFPQGRLEQYIPSRRLRTEDLRDPGVSGEIAVKMSRFHGMVMPFNKEPKWLFGTMEKYLKQISELSFTEKAQLEKFNLLKGYNLEEEMRSLRFALASHFFWGLWSILQAKISTIQFGYLDYAQSRFQAYFQHKAQCS
;
A
#
# COMPACT_ATOMS: atom_id res chain seq x y z
N MET A 1 -0.75 0.51 10.56
CA MET A 1 0.12 1.71 10.43
C MET A 1 0.60 1.75 8.98
N GLY A 2 0.43 2.83 8.21
CA GLY A 2 0.84 2.87 6.79
C GLY A 2 2.36 2.82 6.60
N VAL A 3 2.88 2.03 5.65
CA VAL A 3 4.25 2.18 5.12
C VAL A 3 4.15 3.02 3.85
N LEU A 4 4.69 4.23 3.90
CA LEU A 4 4.80 5.10 2.75
C LEU A 4 6.16 4.87 2.07
N VAL A 5 6.15 4.43 0.81
CA VAL A 5 7.37 4.20 0.05
C VAL A 5 7.42 5.15 -1.14
N TRP A 6 8.50 5.93 -1.19
CA TRP A 6 8.88 6.77 -2.32
C TRP A 6 9.81 5.97 -3.24
N ALA A 7 9.36 5.66 -4.45
CA ALA A 7 10.26 5.14 -5.48
C ALA A 7 10.80 6.32 -6.29
N ARG A 8 12.11 6.61 -6.19
CA ARG A 8 12.78 7.67 -6.97
C ARG A 8 13.30 7.08 -8.28
N GLY A 9 12.75 7.51 -9.41
CA GLY A 9 13.25 7.12 -10.74
C GLY A 9 14.51 7.92 -11.15
N PRO A 10 15.27 7.42 -12.15
CA PRO A 10 16.49 8.08 -12.65
C PRO A 10 16.25 9.49 -13.23
N ALA A 11 15.01 9.84 -13.58
CA ALA A 11 14.63 11.17 -14.10
C ALA A 11 14.01 12.10 -13.05
N GLY A 12 14.11 11.79 -11.75
CA GLY A 12 13.54 12.63 -10.69
C GLY A 12 12.00 12.52 -10.51
N CYS A 13 11.29 11.90 -11.45
CA CYS A 13 9.89 11.50 -11.25
C CYS A 13 9.81 10.40 -10.19
N GLY A 14 9.28 10.73 -9.01
CA GLY A 14 8.97 9.75 -7.98
C GLY A 14 7.49 9.49 -7.88
N VAL A 15 7.14 8.26 -7.45
CA VAL A 15 5.75 7.87 -7.24
C VAL A 15 5.54 7.54 -5.78
N LEU A 16 4.52 8.18 -5.22
CA LEU A 16 3.98 7.90 -3.90
C LEU A 16 3.01 6.74 -3.99
N VAL A 17 3.35 5.63 -3.32
CA VAL A 17 2.42 4.53 -3.08
C VAL A 17 2.22 4.42 -1.57
N TRP A 18 0.98 4.63 -1.13
CA TRP A 18 0.62 4.57 0.28
C TRP A 18 0.27 3.13 0.66
N GLY A 19 1.22 2.31 1.12
CA GLY A 19 0.88 1.01 1.65
C GLY A 19 0.15 1.18 2.98
N LEU A 20 -1.15 0.87 3.08
CA LEU A 20 -1.73 0.56 4.39
C LEU A 20 -0.93 -0.62 4.94
N GLY A 21 -0.09 -0.44 5.96
CA GLY A 21 0.45 -1.53 6.78
C GLY A 21 -0.65 -2.04 7.71
N PHE A 22 -1.77 -2.41 7.10
CA PHE A 22 -2.68 -3.42 7.57
C PHE A 22 -2.41 -4.63 6.68
N SER A 23 -1.45 -5.45 7.11
CA SER A 23 -1.26 -6.80 6.59
C SER A 23 -2.45 -7.67 7.03
N PHE A 24 -3.62 -7.45 6.44
CA PHE A 24 -4.62 -8.51 6.42
C PHE A 24 -4.15 -9.54 5.39
N GLY A 25 -3.64 -10.67 5.89
CA GLY A 25 -3.54 -11.96 5.18
C GLY A 25 -2.27 -12.30 4.39
N VAL A 26 -1.12 -11.68 4.69
CA VAL A 26 0.17 -12.21 4.21
C VAL A 26 0.90 -12.83 5.41
N PRO A 27 1.32 -14.11 5.37
CA PRO A 27 2.05 -14.73 6.48
C PRO A 27 3.31 -13.91 6.79
N GLN A 28 3.40 -13.39 8.01
CA GLN A 28 4.57 -12.67 8.50
C GLN A 28 5.52 -13.67 9.14
N GLY A 29 6.76 -13.70 8.67
CA GLY A 29 7.86 -14.37 9.38
C GLY A 29 8.23 -13.61 10.66
N VAL A 30 8.94 -14.27 11.57
CA VAL A 30 9.35 -13.73 12.89
C VAL A 30 10.12 -12.41 12.77
N ASP A 31 10.91 -12.27 11.69
CA ASP A 31 11.67 -11.05 11.38
C ASP A 31 10.77 -9.82 11.16
N SER A 32 9.55 -10.01 10.66
CA SER A 32 8.59 -8.93 10.42
C SER A 32 8.13 -8.30 11.75
N LEU A 33 7.91 -9.11 12.79
CA LEU A 33 7.43 -8.64 14.08
C LEU A 33 8.49 -7.82 14.83
N VAL A 34 9.76 -8.25 14.73
CA VAL A 34 10.91 -7.53 15.29
C VAL A 34 11.07 -6.17 14.59
N LEU A 35 11.05 -6.16 13.26
CA LEU A 35 11.16 -4.92 12.48
C LEU A 35 10.02 -3.94 12.77
N GLU A 36 8.79 -4.43 12.90
CA GLU A 36 7.64 -3.61 13.27
C GLU A 36 7.78 -2.99 14.68
N SER A 37 8.29 -3.77 15.64
CA SER A 37 8.51 -3.30 17.01
C SER A 37 9.61 -2.23 17.07
N VAL A 38 10.72 -2.45 16.36
CA VAL A 38 11.80 -1.44 16.24
C VAL A 38 11.29 -0.19 15.54
N MET A 39 10.50 -0.33 14.48
CA MET A 39 9.90 0.81 13.77
C MET A 39 9.02 1.63 14.70
N PHE A 40 8.13 0.98 15.45
CA PHE A 40 7.21 1.66 16.36
C PHE A 40 7.96 2.39 17.46
N ALA A 41 8.96 1.73 18.09
CA ALA A 41 9.78 2.34 19.13
C ALA A 41 10.48 3.62 18.62
N ILE A 42 11.11 3.57 17.44
CA ILE A 42 11.78 4.75 16.87
C ILE A 42 10.80 5.89 16.59
N LEU A 43 9.59 5.58 16.10
CA LEU A 43 8.56 6.60 15.85
C LEU A 43 8.07 7.24 17.16
N ALA A 44 7.90 6.44 18.22
CA ALA A 44 7.55 6.90 19.55
C ALA A 44 8.63 7.84 20.13
N GLU A 45 9.90 7.43 20.07
CA GLU A 45 11.04 8.23 20.55
C GLU A 45 11.20 9.56 19.79
N ARG A 46 10.86 9.60 18.51
CA ARG A 46 10.92 10.81 17.68
C ARG A 46 9.65 11.67 17.72
N ALA A 47 8.68 11.33 18.58
CA ALA A 47 7.37 11.99 18.64
C ALA A 47 6.64 12.06 17.29
N LEU A 48 6.83 11.05 16.44
CA LEU A 48 6.16 10.86 15.16
C LEU A 48 5.07 9.76 15.21
N GLY A 49 4.92 9.11 16.37
CA GLY A 49 3.86 8.18 16.69
C GLY A 49 3.44 8.28 18.17
N PRO A 50 2.46 7.48 18.61
CA PRO A 50 2.10 7.36 20.01
C PRO A 50 3.30 6.92 20.86
N ARG A 51 3.36 7.32 22.13
CA ARG A 51 4.38 6.77 23.06
C ARG A 51 4.18 5.26 23.22
N LEU A 52 5.28 4.55 23.40
CA LEU A 52 5.32 3.12 23.69
C LEU A 52 5.57 2.91 25.18
N TYR A 53 4.62 2.27 25.89
CA TYR A 53 4.75 1.99 27.34
C TYR A 53 5.28 0.58 27.62
N GLY A 54 5.07 -0.37 26.72
CA GLY A 54 5.55 -1.73 26.90
C GLY A 54 5.27 -2.63 25.69
N VAL A 55 6.08 -3.69 25.55
CA VAL A 55 5.97 -4.71 24.49
C VAL A 55 5.96 -6.09 25.13
N PHE A 56 5.08 -6.96 24.66
CA PHE A 56 4.90 -8.34 25.14
C PHE A 56 4.58 -9.25 23.95
N PRO A 57 4.73 -10.58 24.08
CA PRO A 57 4.50 -11.50 22.96
C PRO A 57 3.12 -11.37 22.29
N GLN A 58 2.09 -10.97 23.06
CA GLN A 58 0.72 -10.83 22.59
C GLN A 58 0.38 -9.43 22.05
N GLY A 59 1.31 -8.46 22.13
CA GLY A 59 1.04 -7.09 21.67
C GLY A 59 1.88 -6.01 22.34
N ARG A 60 1.33 -4.79 22.40
CA ARG A 60 2.01 -3.62 22.96
C ARG A 60 1.02 -2.67 23.63
N LEU A 61 1.51 -1.91 24.61
CA LEU A 61 0.79 -0.82 25.26
C LEU A 61 1.22 0.51 24.64
N GLU A 62 0.29 1.20 24.01
CA GLU A 62 0.51 2.46 23.30
C GLU A 62 -0.21 3.62 24.01
N GLN A 63 0.27 4.84 23.81
CA GLN A 63 -0.42 6.04 24.25
C GLN A 63 -1.80 6.16 23.61
N TYR A 64 -2.81 6.36 24.45
CA TYR A 64 -4.14 6.76 23.99
C TYR A 64 -4.12 8.21 23.49
N ILE A 65 -4.51 8.42 22.23
CA ILE A 65 -4.63 9.75 21.61
C ILE A 65 -6.11 10.02 21.34
N PRO A 66 -6.76 10.93 22.09
CA PRO A 66 -8.16 11.29 21.84
C PRO A 66 -8.27 11.97 20.48
N SER A 67 -8.77 11.22 19.49
CA SER A 67 -8.80 11.67 18.10
C SER A 67 -9.87 10.91 17.31
N ARG A 68 -10.26 11.49 16.17
CA ARG A 68 -11.03 10.80 15.13
C ARG A 68 -10.15 10.53 13.91
N ARG A 69 -10.49 9.50 13.14
CA ARG A 69 -9.88 9.28 11.82
C ARG A 69 -10.41 10.32 10.83
N LEU A 70 -9.57 10.71 9.87
CA LEU A 70 -10.01 11.52 8.72
C LEU A 70 -10.89 10.67 7.81
N ARG A 71 -11.91 11.31 7.23
CA ARG A 71 -12.75 10.78 6.15
C ARG A 71 -12.20 11.23 4.81
N THR A 72 -12.58 10.55 3.73
CA THR A 72 -12.15 10.89 2.38
C THR A 72 -12.44 12.35 1.99
N GLU A 73 -13.58 12.88 2.44
CA GLU A 73 -13.97 14.28 2.23
C GLU A 73 -13.06 15.29 2.94
N ASP A 74 -12.52 14.94 4.12
CA ASP A 74 -11.61 15.83 4.87
C ASP A 74 -10.31 16.06 4.09
N LEU A 75 -9.90 15.10 3.24
CA LEU A 75 -8.65 15.19 2.48
C LEU A 75 -8.67 16.29 1.41
N ARG A 76 -9.86 16.73 0.98
CA ARG A 76 -10.00 17.81 -0.01
C ARG A 76 -9.76 19.20 0.60
N ASP A 77 -9.84 19.32 1.92
CA ASP A 77 -9.57 20.58 2.60
C ASP A 77 -8.07 20.95 2.46
N PRO A 78 -7.75 22.16 1.94
CA PRO A 78 -6.37 22.57 1.73
C PRO A 78 -5.56 22.64 3.03
N GLY A 79 -6.18 23.00 4.16
CA GLY A 79 -5.53 23.06 5.47
C GLY A 79 -5.13 21.66 5.95
N VAL A 80 -6.06 20.70 5.89
CA VAL A 80 -5.81 19.29 6.21
C VAL A 80 -4.76 18.69 5.28
N SER A 81 -4.87 18.92 3.97
CA SER A 81 -3.88 18.45 2.98
C SER A 81 -2.49 19.04 3.22
N GLY A 82 -2.41 20.34 3.56
CA GLY A 82 -1.17 21.00 3.92
C GLY A 82 -0.51 20.36 5.14
N GLU A 83 -1.27 20.10 6.19
CA GLU A 83 -0.77 19.40 7.38
C GLU A 83 -0.30 17.97 7.06
N ILE A 84 -1.05 17.21 6.25
CA ILE A 84 -0.63 15.88 5.81
C ILE A 84 0.71 15.95 5.07
N ALA A 85 0.88 16.92 4.16
CA ALA A 85 2.13 17.10 3.42
C ALA A 85 3.31 17.41 4.37
N VAL A 86 3.10 18.24 5.40
CA VAL A 86 4.12 18.53 6.43
C VAL A 86 4.46 17.29 7.26
N LYS A 87 3.48 16.49 7.69
CA LYS A 87 3.78 15.25 8.42
C LYS A 87 4.48 14.23 7.53
N MET A 88 4.09 14.15 6.27
CA MET A 88 4.68 13.26 5.27
C MET A 88 6.14 13.62 4.99
N SER A 89 6.46 14.91 4.83
CA SER A 89 7.86 15.34 4.62
C SER A 89 8.75 15.02 5.82
N ARG A 90 8.25 15.22 7.04
CA ARG A 90 8.96 14.82 8.28
C ARG A 90 9.20 13.31 8.32
N PHE A 91 8.20 12.51 7.96
CA PHE A 91 8.35 11.05 7.91
C PHE A 91 9.40 10.62 6.87
N HIS A 92 9.43 11.24 5.69
CA HIS A 92 10.45 10.96 4.67
C HIS A 92 11.86 11.37 5.07
N GLY A 93 12.01 12.37 5.94
CA GLY A 93 13.31 12.80 6.47
C GLY A 93 13.91 11.84 7.51
N MET A 94 13.20 10.78 7.91
CA MET A 94 13.67 9.87 8.94
C MET A 94 14.77 8.93 8.46
N VAL A 95 15.88 8.91 9.18
CA VAL A 95 16.87 7.82 9.07
C VAL A 95 16.38 6.64 9.88
N MET A 96 16.00 5.56 9.22
CA MET A 96 15.51 4.31 9.82
C MET A 96 16.52 3.16 9.60
N PRO A 97 16.68 2.22 10.54
CA PRO A 97 17.66 1.13 10.44
C PRO A 97 17.14 -0.06 9.62
N PHE A 98 16.71 0.19 8.38
CA PHE A 98 16.14 -0.81 7.47
C PHE A 98 16.87 -0.81 6.11
N ASN A 99 16.65 -1.84 5.29
CA ASN A 99 17.16 -1.85 3.92
C ASN A 99 16.68 -0.60 3.16
N LYS A 100 17.60 0.06 2.45
CA LYS A 100 17.37 1.28 1.67
C LYS A 100 17.22 1.02 0.18
N GLU A 101 17.48 -0.20 -0.26
CA GLU A 101 17.25 -0.56 -1.66
C GLU A 101 15.76 -0.47 -1.99
N PRO A 102 15.38 0.21 -3.10
CA PRO A 102 13.99 0.45 -3.47
C PRO A 102 13.31 -0.79 -4.10
N LYS A 103 13.53 -1.97 -3.52
CA LYS A 103 13.00 -3.27 -4.00
C LYS A 103 11.56 -3.52 -3.59
N TRP A 104 11.07 -2.81 -2.56
CA TRP A 104 9.78 -3.10 -1.94
C TRP A 104 8.60 -3.00 -2.92
N LEU A 105 8.55 -1.95 -3.74
CA LEU A 105 7.40 -1.70 -4.62
C LEU A 105 7.26 -2.83 -5.66
N PHE A 106 8.31 -3.07 -6.44
CA PHE A 106 8.30 -4.10 -7.48
C PHE A 106 8.25 -5.51 -6.90
N GLY A 107 9.05 -5.82 -5.87
CA GLY A 107 9.01 -7.14 -5.23
C GLY A 107 7.64 -7.46 -4.61
N THR A 108 6.92 -6.46 -4.11
CA THR A 108 5.55 -6.65 -3.62
C THR A 108 4.57 -6.88 -4.77
N MET A 109 4.68 -6.15 -5.88
CA MET A 109 3.84 -6.39 -7.07
C MET A 109 4.05 -7.78 -7.66
N GLU A 110 5.30 -8.25 -7.72
CA GLU A 110 5.66 -9.61 -8.16
C GLU A 110 5.00 -10.67 -7.26
N LYS A 111 5.12 -10.47 -5.94
CA LYS A 111 4.46 -11.33 -4.95
C LYS A 111 2.94 -11.33 -5.12
N TYR A 112 2.35 -10.17 -5.36
CA TYR A 112 0.92 -10.04 -5.59
C TYR A 112 0.47 -10.77 -6.85
N LEU A 113 1.18 -10.62 -7.97
CA LEU A 113 0.88 -11.35 -9.20
C LEU A 113 0.90 -12.86 -9.00
N LYS A 114 1.91 -13.37 -8.30
CA LYS A 114 1.99 -14.79 -7.97
C LYS A 114 0.79 -15.26 -7.14
N GLN A 115 0.39 -14.48 -6.14
CA GLN A 115 -0.79 -14.83 -5.35
C GLN A 115 -2.07 -14.77 -6.19
N ILE A 116 -2.20 -13.77 -7.08
CA ILE A 116 -3.36 -13.59 -7.96
C ILE A 116 -3.51 -14.74 -8.95
N SER A 117 -2.42 -15.30 -9.49
CA SER A 117 -2.49 -16.42 -10.43
C SER A 117 -3.10 -17.68 -9.80
N GLU A 118 -2.93 -17.84 -8.48
CA GLU A 118 -3.46 -18.94 -7.67
C GLU A 118 -4.90 -18.68 -7.14
N LEU A 119 -5.45 -17.47 -7.31
CA LEU A 119 -6.79 -17.12 -6.81
C LEU A 119 -7.91 -17.74 -7.64
N SER A 120 -8.98 -18.14 -6.95
CA SER A 120 -10.25 -18.59 -7.55
C SER A 120 -11.47 -18.00 -6.82
N PHE A 121 -12.51 -17.65 -7.56
CA PHE A 121 -13.75 -17.07 -7.02
C PHE A 121 -14.92 -18.04 -7.20
N THR A 122 -15.71 -18.22 -6.12
CA THR A 122 -16.91 -19.08 -6.11
C THR A 122 -18.17 -18.31 -6.53
N GLU A 123 -18.24 -17.02 -6.19
CA GLU A 123 -19.35 -16.16 -6.57
C GLU A 123 -19.28 -15.79 -8.06
N LYS A 124 -20.36 -16.01 -8.80
CA LYS A 124 -20.43 -15.76 -10.26
C LYS A 124 -20.07 -14.32 -10.64
N ALA A 125 -20.64 -13.32 -9.93
CA ALA A 125 -20.38 -11.92 -10.21
C ALA A 125 -18.90 -11.53 -10.01
N GLN A 126 -18.26 -12.08 -8.99
CA GLN A 126 -16.82 -11.87 -8.74
C GLN A 126 -15.96 -12.60 -9.77
N LEU A 127 -16.36 -13.80 -10.17
CA LEU A 127 -15.66 -14.59 -11.19
C LEU A 127 -15.67 -13.89 -12.55
N GLU A 128 -16.81 -13.32 -12.96
CA GLU A 128 -16.92 -12.55 -14.20
C GLU A 128 -15.99 -11.33 -14.19
N LYS A 129 -15.99 -10.55 -13.10
CA LYS A 129 -15.08 -9.41 -12.94
C LYS A 129 -13.60 -9.84 -12.90
N PHE A 130 -13.30 -10.97 -12.26
CA PHE A 130 -11.94 -11.48 -12.19
C PHE A 130 -11.42 -11.96 -13.55
N ASN A 131 -12.27 -12.62 -14.34
CA ASN A 131 -11.93 -13.03 -15.70
C ASN A 131 -11.68 -11.82 -16.61
N LEU A 132 -12.47 -10.75 -16.47
CA LEU A 132 -12.21 -9.49 -17.16
C LEU A 132 -10.82 -8.94 -16.79
N LEU A 133 -10.47 -8.95 -15.50
CA LEU A 133 -9.16 -8.47 -15.02
C LEU A 133 -7.99 -9.34 -15.53
N LYS A 134 -8.17 -10.65 -15.66
CA LYS A 134 -7.17 -11.55 -16.27
C LYS A 134 -6.89 -11.23 -17.74
N GLY A 135 -7.83 -10.61 -18.45
CA GLY A 135 -7.64 -10.19 -19.84
C GLY A 135 -6.54 -9.14 -20.05
N TYR A 136 -6.12 -8.43 -19.01
CA TYR A 136 -5.11 -7.36 -19.11
C TYR A 136 -3.65 -7.81 -19.20
N ASN A 137 -3.36 -9.12 -19.23
CA ASN A 137 -2.00 -9.69 -19.23
C ASN A 137 -1.04 -8.98 -18.24
N LEU A 138 -1.40 -9.05 -16.95
CA LEU A 138 -0.73 -8.30 -15.89
C LEU A 138 0.78 -8.62 -15.76
N GLU A 139 1.21 -9.83 -16.14
CA GLU A 139 2.63 -10.21 -16.07
C GLU A 139 3.49 -9.42 -17.07
N GLU A 140 3.00 -9.24 -18.30
CA GLU A 140 3.70 -8.46 -19.31
C GLU A 140 3.69 -6.96 -18.98
N GLU A 141 2.57 -6.47 -18.46
CA GLU A 141 2.45 -5.09 -17.99
C GLU A 141 3.42 -4.77 -16.86
N MET A 142 3.68 -5.71 -15.96
CA MET A 142 4.66 -5.53 -14.90
C MET A 142 6.09 -5.36 -15.45
N ARG A 143 6.46 -6.04 -16.54
CA ARG A 143 7.79 -5.91 -17.16
C ARG A 143 8.00 -4.57 -17.85
N SER A 144 6.93 -3.99 -18.40
CA SER A 144 6.96 -2.71 -19.12
C SER A 144 6.59 -1.50 -18.24
N LEU A 145 6.43 -1.72 -16.93
CA LEU A 145 5.88 -0.75 -15.99
C LEU A 145 6.82 0.45 -15.79
N ARG A 146 6.38 1.64 -16.19
CA ARG A 146 7.06 2.90 -15.86
C ARG A 146 6.63 3.39 -14.47
N PHE A 147 7.53 4.07 -13.76
CA PHE A 147 7.27 4.55 -12.38
C PHE A 147 5.96 5.32 -12.25
N ALA A 148 5.68 6.30 -13.13
CA ALA A 148 4.45 7.12 -13.10
C ALA A 148 3.15 6.29 -13.12
N LEU A 149 3.17 5.13 -13.78
CA LEU A 149 2.04 4.23 -13.93
C LEU A 149 1.96 3.19 -12.80
N ALA A 150 3.05 2.99 -12.05
CA ALA A 150 3.17 1.96 -11.03
C ALA A 150 2.15 2.10 -9.89
N SER A 151 1.69 3.32 -9.57
CA SER A 151 0.68 3.51 -8.52
C SER A 151 -0.68 2.92 -8.92
N HIS A 152 -1.14 3.13 -10.15
CA HIS A 152 -2.40 2.56 -10.62
C HIS A 152 -2.33 1.03 -10.64
N PHE A 153 -1.21 0.51 -11.16
CA PHE A 153 -0.96 -0.93 -11.24
C PHE A 153 -0.89 -1.60 -9.85
N PHE A 154 -0.10 -1.04 -8.93
CA PHE A 154 0.03 -1.54 -7.55
C PHE A 154 -1.33 -1.63 -6.85
N TRP A 155 -2.11 -0.54 -6.90
CA TRP A 155 -3.42 -0.50 -6.23
C TRP A 155 -4.45 -1.42 -6.89
N GLY A 156 -4.34 -1.66 -8.19
CA GLY A 156 -5.12 -2.67 -8.89
C GLY A 156 -4.84 -4.08 -8.35
N LEU A 157 -3.56 -4.47 -8.29
CA LEU A 157 -3.15 -5.78 -7.77
C LEU A 157 -3.53 -5.98 -6.30
N TRP A 158 -3.24 -4.99 -5.46
CA TRP A 158 -3.61 -5.01 -4.05
C TRP A 158 -5.11 -5.25 -3.87
N SER A 159 -5.93 -4.58 -4.68
CA SER A 159 -7.38 -4.69 -4.57
C SER A 159 -7.92 -6.06 -4.99
N ILE A 160 -7.33 -6.68 -6.02
CA ILE A 160 -7.70 -8.06 -6.42
C ILE A 160 -7.46 -9.03 -5.26
N LEU A 161 -6.32 -8.92 -4.57
CA LEU A 161 -6.01 -9.78 -3.42
C LEU A 161 -6.95 -9.53 -2.25
N GLN A 162 -7.20 -8.25 -1.94
CA GLN A 162 -8.09 -7.90 -0.84
C GLN A 162 -9.54 -8.31 -1.08
N ALA A 163 -9.98 -8.46 -2.33
CA ALA A 163 -11.30 -9.01 -2.65
C ALA A 163 -11.53 -10.42 -2.06
N LYS A 164 -10.46 -11.18 -1.80
CA LYS A 164 -10.52 -12.50 -1.18
C LYS A 164 -10.20 -12.54 0.30
N ILE A 165 -9.29 -11.67 0.72
CA ILE A 165 -8.68 -11.74 2.04
C ILE A 165 -9.44 -10.85 3.05
N SER A 166 -10.03 -9.76 2.58
CA SER A 166 -10.66 -8.78 3.44
C SER A 166 -12.06 -9.22 3.88
N THR A 167 -12.39 -8.93 5.13
CA THR A 167 -13.75 -9.04 5.67
C THR A 167 -14.57 -7.76 5.48
N ILE A 168 -13.94 -6.69 4.97
CA ILE A 168 -14.59 -5.38 4.78
C ILE A 168 -15.49 -5.43 3.54
N GLN A 169 -16.73 -4.97 3.67
CA GLN A 169 -17.66 -4.80 2.55
C GLN A 169 -17.29 -3.58 1.71
N PHE A 170 -16.24 -3.71 0.91
CA PHE A 170 -15.79 -2.73 -0.06
C PHE A 170 -15.79 -3.36 -1.45
N GLY A 171 -16.16 -2.59 -2.48
CA GLY A 171 -16.19 -3.06 -3.87
C GLY A 171 -14.80 -3.24 -4.47
N TYR A 172 -14.01 -4.19 -3.94
CA TYR A 172 -12.60 -4.37 -4.29
C TYR A 172 -12.37 -4.65 -5.78
N LEU A 173 -13.19 -5.49 -6.42
CA LEU A 173 -13.02 -5.78 -7.84
C LEU A 173 -13.37 -4.58 -8.73
N ASP A 174 -14.37 -3.79 -8.34
CA ASP A 174 -14.73 -2.56 -9.05
C ASP A 174 -13.66 -1.48 -8.90
N TYR A 175 -13.07 -1.38 -7.70
CA TYR A 175 -11.90 -0.52 -7.48
C TYR A 175 -10.70 -0.99 -8.31
N ALA A 176 -10.42 -2.29 -8.35
CA ALA A 176 -9.35 -2.85 -9.18
C ALA A 176 -9.54 -2.48 -10.66
N GLN A 177 -10.73 -2.70 -11.20
CA GLN A 177 -11.08 -2.35 -12.57
C GLN A 177 -10.87 -0.86 -12.83
N SER A 178 -11.35 0.02 -11.94
CA SER A 178 -11.17 1.47 -12.07
C SER A 178 -9.70 1.86 -12.08
N ARG A 179 -8.85 1.20 -11.28
CA ARG A 179 -7.41 1.46 -11.23
C ARG A 179 -6.69 1.00 -12.50
N PHE A 180 -7.01 -0.19 -13.02
CA PHE A 180 -6.42 -0.66 -14.28
C PHE A 180 -6.91 0.14 -15.48
N GLN A 181 -8.17 0.57 -15.51
CA GLN A 181 -8.66 1.44 -16.57
C GLN A 181 -7.87 2.75 -16.64
N ALA A 182 -7.67 3.41 -15.49
CA ALA A 182 -6.86 4.62 -15.41
C ALA A 182 -5.39 4.37 -15.82
N TYR A 183 -4.83 3.21 -15.43
CA TYR A 183 -3.49 2.79 -15.86
C TYR A 183 -3.37 2.76 -17.39
N PHE A 184 -4.26 2.04 -18.08
CA PHE A 184 -4.20 1.91 -19.54
C PHE A 184 -4.49 3.21 -20.27
N GLN A 185 -5.40 4.04 -19.74
CA GLN A 185 -5.66 5.38 -20.27
C GLN A 185 -4.41 6.27 -20.22
N HIS A 186 -3.70 6.28 -19.08
CA HIS A 186 -2.49 7.07 -18.92
C HIS A 186 -1.32 6.51 -19.74
N LYS A 187 -1.22 5.18 -19.85
CA LYS A 187 -0.20 4.52 -20.69
C LYS A 187 -0.34 4.98 -22.14
N ALA A 188 -1.57 5.00 -22.68
CA ALA A 188 -1.84 5.46 -24.04
C ALA A 188 -1.42 6.92 -24.29
N GLN A 189 -1.48 7.79 -23.27
CA GLN A 189 -1.06 9.19 -23.38
C GLN A 189 0.46 9.39 -23.32
N CYS A 190 1.19 8.41 -22.79
CA CYS A 190 2.64 8.44 -22.57
C CYS A 190 3.42 7.50 -23.51
N SER A 191 2.72 6.90 -24.49
CA SER A 191 3.25 5.98 -25.50
C SER A 191 3.80 6.74 -26.70
#